data_AF-B6QT97-F1
#
_entry.id   AF-B6QT97-F1
#
_cell.length_a   1.000
_cell.length_b   1.000
_cell.length_c   1.000
_cell.angle_alpha   90.00
_cell.angle_beta   90.00
_cell.angle_gamma   90.00
#
_symmetry.space_group_name_H-M   'P 1'
#
loop_
_entity.id
_entity.type
_entity.pdbx_description
1 polymer ?
#
loop_
_entity_poly.entity_id
_entity_poly.type
_entity_poly.pdbx_seq_one_letter_code
_entity_poly.pdbx_strand_id
1 'polypeptide(L)'
;MDENVRLLLVWLREMQLNSSTPPSRRHQAYYVINFYGQHHNPYRLMAQTAAMCRGELVFPQPSIIGTNLKSSTLVERWGKQIEDAVVEFHIVPAIADFEAHPFEIFTFFPKDFEGRVDAKTNLEAHNKMLEYERLGHTQLMDYTTRFGYHHIFRGGLREYYLTKLIAEHYNFLRVDHRSPEWRRRTQKIFYDLLDKQPNLSLEELRFVIRSTRAYPYDILLFRESK
;
A
#
# COMPACT_ATOMS: atom_id res chain seq x y z
N MET A 1 -23.58 11.90 -3.67
CA MET A 1 -22.54 10.85 -3.62
C MET A 1 -23.17 9.50 -3.27
N ASP A 2 -24.06 9.46 -2.27
CA ASP A 2 -24.74 8.23 -1.83
C ASP A 2 -25.49 7.45 -2.92
N GLU A 3 -26.19 8.13 -3.84
CA GLU A 3 -26.93 7.42 -4.89
C GLU A 3 -25.99 6.70 -5.88
N ASN A 4 -24.86 7.31 -6.23
CA ASN A 4 -23.87 6.70 -7.11
C ASN A 4 -23.18 5.50 -6.44
N VAL A 5 -22.89 5.62 -5.15
CA VAL A 5 -22.36 4.51 -4.33
C VAL A 5 -23.36 3.35 -4.32
N ARG A 6 -24.63 3.64 -4.08
CA ARG A 6 -25.71 2.63 -4.08
C ARG A 6 -25.79 1.91 -5.42
N LEU A 7 -25.79 2.66 -6.53
CA LEU A 7 -25.84 2.10 -7.88
C LEU A 7 -24.62 1.21 -8.18
N LEU A 8 -23.41 1.65 -7.81
CA LEU A 8 -22.19 0.84 -7.96
C LEU A 8 -22.28 -0.47 -7.18
N LEU A 9 -22.77 -0.44 -5.93
CA LEU A 9 -22.91 -1.65 -5.11
C LEU A 9 -23.95 -2.62 -5.67
N VAL A 10 -25.07 -2.11 -6.21
CA VAL A 10 -26.08 -2.93 -6.88
C VAL A 10 -25.46 -3.61 -8.11
N TRP A 11 -24.78 -2.84 -8.96
CA TRP A 11 -24.14 -3.36 -10.16
C TRP A 11 -23.06 -4.42 -9.85
N LEU A 12 -22.22 -4.17 -8.83
CA LEU A 12 -21.24 -5.16 -8.37
C LEU A 12 -21.91 -6.44 -7.87
N ARG A 13 -23.03 -6.32 -7.14
CA ARG A 13 -23.77 -7.46 -6.60
C ARG A 13 -24.43 -8.28 -7.71
N GLU A 14 -25.00 -7.64 -8.72
CA GLU A 14 -25.51 -8.32 -9.91
C GLU A 14 -24.38 -9.07 -10.63
N MET A 15 -23.23 -8.44 -10.81
CA MET A 15 -22.05 -9.09 -11.40
C MET A 15 -21.60 -10.31 -10.59
N GLN A 16 -21.51 -10.18 -9.26
CA GLN A 16 -21.11 -11.25 -8.36
C GLN A 16 -22.03 -12.48 -8.48
N LEU A 17 -23.35 -12.26 -8.56
CA LEU A 17 -24.36 -13.32 -8.55
C LEU A 17 -24.64 -13.92 -9.93
N ASN A 18 -24.31 -13.20 -11.02
CA ASN A 18 -24.57 -13.65 -12.37
C ASN A 18 -23.63 -14.78 -12.81
N SER A 19 -24.16 -16.00 -12.95
CA SER A 19 -23.41 -17.20 -13.34
C SER A 19 -22.74 -17.12 -14.72
N SER A 20 -23.22 -16.24 -15.61
CA SER A 20 -22.58 -15.98 -16.91
C SER A 20 -21.32 -15.11 -16.81
N THR A 21 -21.08 -14.47 -15.67
CA THR A 21 -19.86 -13.70 -15.41
C THR A 21 -18.68 -14.64 -15.09
N PRO A 22 -17.49 -14.42 -15.66
CA PRO A 22 -16.31 -15.22 -15.36
C PRO A 22 -16.03 -15.32 -13.86
N PRO A 23 -15.63 -16.49 -13.31
CA PRO A 23 -15.38 -16.66 -11.88
C PRO A 23 -14.41 -15.63 -11.28
N SER A 24 -13.36 -15.25 -12.02
CA SER A 24 -12.41 -14.21 -11.59
C SER A 24 -13.10 -12.86 -11.37
N ARG A 25 -13.97 -12.43 -12.29
CA ARG A 25 -14.73 -11.17 -12.18
C ARG A 25 -15.77 -11.21 -11.06
N ARG A 26 -16.43 -12.35 -10.86
CA ARG A 26 -17.36 -12.53 -9.72
C ARG A 26 -16.62 -12.43 -8.39
N HIS A 27 -15.43 -12.99 -8.30
CA HIS A 27 -14.58 -12.91 -7.11
C HIS A 27 -14.08 -11.48 -6.87
N GLN A 28 -13.67 -10.77 -7.93
CA GLN A 28 -13.30 -9.35 -7.81
C GLN A 28 -14.47 -8.51 -7.32
N ALA A 29 -15.67 -8.70 -7.87
CA ALA A 29 -16.88 -7.98 -7.44
C ALA A 29 -17.23 -8.29 -5.97
N TYR A 30 -17.19 -9.57 -5.57
CA TYR A 30 -17.36 -9.98 -4.17
C TYR A 30 -16.36 -9.26 -3.26
N TYR A 31 -15.08 -9.23 -3.64
CA TYR A 31 -14.05 -8.60 -2.84
C TYR A 31 -14.33 -7.09 -2.68
N VAL A 32 -14.57 -6.37 -3.77
CA VAL A 32 -14.85 -4.92 -3.72
C VAL A 32 -16.07 -4.60 -2.84
N ILE A 33 -17.14 -5.41 -2.90
CA ILE A 33 -18.33 -5.23 -2.05
C ILE A 33 -17.99 -5.41 -0.57
N ASN A 34 -17.35 -6.53 -0.21
CA ASN A 34 -17.02 -6.80 1.19
C ASN A 34 -16.04 -5.79 1.74
N PHE A 35 -15.08 -5.38 0.91
CA PHE A 35 -14.08 -4.41 1.30
C PHE A 35 -14.70 -3.04 1.56
N TYR A 36 -15.60 -2.57 0.68
CA TYR A 36 -16.38 -1.36 0.95
C TYR A 36 -17.17 -1.44 2.25
N GLY A 37 -17.69 -2.62 2.60
CA GLY A 37 -18.38 -2.86 3.87
C GLY A 37 -17.51 -2.64 5.11
N GLN A 38 -16.18 -2.63 5.00
CA GLN A 38 -15.26 -2.39 6.10
C GLN A 38 -14.89 -0.91 6.26
N HIS A 39 -14.63 -0.23 5.13
CA HIS A 39 -14.08 1.12 5.15
C HIS A 39 -15.09 2.22 4.78
N HIS A 40 -16.23 1.88 4.18
CA HIS A 40 -17.31 2.80 3.77
C HIS A 40 -16.82 4.02 2.98
N ASN A 41 -15.83 3.80 2.11
CA ASN A 41 -15.12 4.87 1.42
C ASN A 41 -15.57 4.96 -0.04
N PRO A 42 -16.22 6.05 -0.46
CA PRO A 42 -16.77 6.15 -1.80
C PRO A 42 -15.69 6.30 -2.87
N TYR A 43 -14.59 7.03 -2.59
CA TYR A 43 -13.49 7.21 -3.54
C TYR A 43 -12.76 5.89 -3.80
N ARG A 44 -12.53 5.11 -2.74
CA ARG A 44 -11.93 3.78 -2.82
C ARG A 44 -12.82 2.82 -3.61
N LEU A 45 -14.13 2.81 -3.34
CA LEU A 45 -15.11 2.01 -4.09
C LEU A 45 -15.05 2.33 -5.59
N MET A 46 -15.07 3.63 -5.92
CA MET A 46 -14.99 4.08 -7.30
C MET A 46 -13.67 3.66 -7.95
N ALA A 47 -12.54 3.88 -7.28
CA ALA A 47 -11.21 3.56 -7.79
C ALA A 47 -11.05 2.05 -8.03
N GLN A 48 -11.46 1.21 -7.05
CA GLN A 48 -11.40 -0.25 -7.17
C GLN A 48 -12.33 -0.77 -8.28
N THR A 49 -13.54 -0.22 -8.39
CA THR A 49 -14.49 -0.59 -9.45
C THR A 49 -13.93 -0.23 -10.82
N ALA A 50 -13.33 0.96 -10.96
CA ALA A 50 -12.70 1.38 -12.20
C ALA A 50 -11.49 0.52 -12.56
N ALA A 51 -10.62 0.19 -11.60
CA ALA A 51 -9.49 -0.71 -11.79
C ALA A 51 -9.94 -2.13 -12.19
N MET A 52 -11.04 -2.63 -11.60
CA MET A 52 -11.65 -3.90 -11.99
C MET A 52 -12.11 -3.87 -13.46
N CYS A 53 -12.80 -2.81 -13.88
CA CYS A 53 -13.25 -2.65 -15.26
C CYS A 53 -12.09 -2.62 -16.26
N ARG A 54 -10.95 -2.01 -15.88
CA ARG A 54 -9.72 -1.99 -16.68
C ARG A 54 -8.90 -3.28 -16.63
N GLY A 55 -9.25 -4.22 -15.76
CA GLY A 55 -8.47 -5.45 -15.56
C GLY A 55 -7.15 -5.23 -14.80
N GLU A 56 -7.02 -4.10 -14.10
CA GLU A 56 -5.83 -3.73 -13.34
C GLU A 56 -5.88 -4.21 -11.88
N LEU A 57 -7.07 -4.63 -11.42
CA LEU A 57 -7.27 -5.06 -10.04
C LEU A 57 -6.68 -6.45 -9.83
N VAL A 58 -5.52 -6.50 -9.17
CA VAL A 58 -4.80 -7.73 -8.83
C VAL A 58 -5.04 -8.07 -7.38
N PHE A 59 -5.44 -9.31 -7.13
CA PHE A 59 -5.53 -9.89 -5.80
C PHE A 59 -4.53 -11.04 -5.71
N PRO A 60 -3.70 -11.08 -4.64
CA PRO A 60 -2.91 -12.25 -4.36
C PRO A 60 -3.92 -13.40 -4.21
N GLN A 61 -3.71 -14.46 -4.99
CA GLN A 61 -4.49 -15.66 -4.72
C GLN A 61 -4.03 -16.19 -3.38
N PRO A 62 -4.94 -16.65 -2.51
CA PRO A 62 -4.55 -17.42 -1.37
C PRO A 62 -3.69 -18.55 -1.88
N SER A 63 -2.40 -18.49 -1.58
CA SER A 63 -1.53 -19.64 -1.70
C SER A 63 -1.98 -20.60 -0.61
N ILE A 64 -3.13 -21.25 -0.85
CA ILE A 64 -3.41 -22.55 -0.28
C ILE A 64 -2.23 -23.36 -0.79
N ILE A 65 -1.25 -23.52 0.10
CA ILE A 65 -0.23 -24.55 0.15
C ILE A 65 -0.17 -25.26 -1.20
N GLY A 66 0.56 -24.65 -2.13
CA GLY A 66 0.63 -25.17 -3.49
C GLY A 66 1.15 -26.60 -3.39
N THR A 67 0.34 -27.55 -3.86
CA THR A 67 0.68 -28.98 -4.02
C THR A 67 1.88 -29.22 -4.95
N ASN A 68 2.40 -28.16 -5.57
CA ASN A 68 3.71 -28.16 -6.20
C ASN A 68 4.79 -27.98 -5.13
N LEU A 69 5.24 -29.12 -4.58
CA LEU A 69 6.52 -29.32 -3.92
C LEU A 69 7.68 -28.90 -4.83
N LYS A 70 7.82 -27.60 -5.11
CA LYS A 70 9.11 -27.05 -5.50
C LYS A 70 9.98 -27.08 -4.24
N SER A 71 11.23 -27.52 -4.43
CA SER A 71 12.35 -27.51 -3.48
C SER A 71 12.13 -26.63 -2.25
N SER A 72 12.47 -27.14 -1.06
CA SER A 72 12.25 -26.45 0.22
C SER A 72 12.46 -24.94 0.10
N THR A 73 11.38 -24.20 0.35
CA THR A 73 11.36 -22.74 0.22
C THR A 73 12.42 -22.12 1.13
N LEU A 74 12.85 -20.89 0.86
CA LEU A 74 13.82 -20.25 1.77
C LEU A 74 13.24 -20.03 3.16
N VAL A 75 11.92 -19.86 3.32
CA VAL A 75 11.24 -19.87 4.63
C VAL A 75 11.37 -21.24 5.28
N GLU A 76 11.21 -22.35 4.57
CA GLU A 76 11.44 -23.69 5.16
C GLU A 76 12.90 -23.89 5.60
N ARG A 77 13.86 -23.31 4.88
CA ARG A 77 15.29 -23.44 5.21
C ARG A 77 15.76 -22.48 6.31
N TRP A 78 15.21 -21.27 6.34
CA TRP A 78 15.65 -20.17 7.19
C TRP A 78 14.56 -19.70 8.16
N GLY A 79 13.53 -20.52 8.39
CA GLY A 79 12.35 -20.15 9.18
C GLY A 79 12.71 -19.63 10.55
N LYS A 80 13.70 -20.25 11.21
CA LYS A 80 14.22 -19.79 12.49
C LYS A 80 14.82 -18.37 12.43
N GLN A 81 15.63 -18.08 11.42
CA GLN A 81 16.23 -16.74 11.26
C GLN A 81 15.17 -15.68 10.94
N ILE A 82 14.11 -16.08 10.23
CA ILE A 82 12.98 -15.20 9.96
C ILE A 82 12.21 -14.94 11.27
N GLU A 83 11.91 -15.97 12.06
CA GLU A 83 11.30 -15.84 13.39
C GLU A 83 12.15 -14.96 14.33
N ASP A 84 13.47 -15.18 14.35
CA ASP A 84 14.39 -14.37 15.14
C ASP A 84 14.31 -12.89 14.74
N ALA A 85 14.23 -12.58 13.43
CA ALA A 85 14.04 -11.22 12.95
C ALA A 85 12.66 -10.64 13.33
N VAL A 86 11.58 -11.43 13.30
CA VAL A 86 10.25 -10.99 13.78
C VAL A 86 10.34 -10.53 15.23
N VAL A 87 11.01 -11.34 16.07
CA VAL A 87 11.16 -11.07 17.50
C VAL A 87 12.05 -9.85 17.72
N GLU A 88 13.19 -9.76 17.04
CA GLU A 88 14.16 -8.67 17.16
C GLU A 88 13.56 -7.32 16.75
N PHE A 89 12.82 -7.27 15.63
CA PHE A 89 12.20 -6.04 15.12
C PHE A 89 10.78 -5.81 15.66
N HIS A 90 10.32 -6.61 16.62
CA HIS A 90 8.98 -6.52 17.21
C HIS A 90 7.84 -6.46 16.17
N ILE A 91 7.96 -7.23 15.10
CA ILE A 91 6.96 -7.28 14.04
C ILE A 91 5.76 -8.08 14.55
N VAL A 92 4.58 -7.45 14.60
CA VAL A 92 3.33 -8.11 15.03
C VAL A 92 2.51 -8.47 13.79
N PRO A 93 2.37 -9.76 13.45
CA PRO A 93 1.58 -10.18 12.30
C PRO A 93 0.08 -9.95 12.57
N ALA A 94 -0.64 -9.44 11.58
CA ALA A 94 -2.09 -9.43 11.59
C ALA A 94 -2.66 -10.74 11.01
N ILE A 95 -3.93 -11.07 11.32
CA ILE A 95 -4.65 -12.18 10.67
C ILE A 95 -4.59 -12.04 9.14
N ALA A 96 -4.67 -10.80 8.65
CA ALA A 96 -4.56 -10.48 7.23
C ALA A 96 -3.23 -10.93 6.60
N ASP A 97 -2.18 -11.06 7.40
CA ASP A 97 -0.86 -11.47 6.93
C ASP A 97 -0.71 -12.99 6.80
N PHE A 98 -1.67 -13.77 7.29
CA PHE A 98 -1.69 -15.24 7.16
C PHE A 98 -2.70 -15.73 6.12
N GLU A 99 -3.80 -15.00 5.91
CA GLU A 99 -4.89 -15.41 5.03
C GLU A 99 -4.69 -15.01 3.55
N ALA A 100 -3.51 -14.49 3.19
CA ALA A 100 -3.20 -14.04 1.84
C ALA A 100 -4.18 -13.00 1.29
N HIS A 101 -4.70 -12.15 2.19
CA HIS A 101 -5.47 -10.99 1.78
C HIS A 101 -4.62 -10.03 0.95
N PRO A 102 -5.21 -9.18 0.12
CA PRO A 102 -4.49 -8.08 -0.50
C PRO A 102 -4.00 -7.10 0.59
N PHE A 103 -2.80 -6.52 0.49
CA PHE A 103 -2.45 -5.40 1.36
C PHE A 103 -3.05 -4.13 0.79
N GLU A 104 -3.43 -3.24 1.70
CA GLU A 104 -4.14 -2.03 1.36
C GLU A 104 -3.38 -0.88 2.00
N ILE A 105 -2.89 0.03 1.16
CA ILE A 105 -2.16 1.21 1.61
C ILE A 105 -3.14 2.18 2.26
N PHE A 106 -4.38 2.24 1.75
CA PHE A 106 -5.42 3.14 2.23
C PHE A 106 -5.71 2.96 3.75
N THR A 107 -5.68 1.74 4.26
CA THR A 107 -6.07 1.45 5.66
C THR A 107 -5.11 2.01 6.70
N PHE A 108 -3.92 2.46 6.29
CA PHE A 108 -2.90 3.07 7.14
C PHE A 108 -3.01 4.59 7.22
N PHE A 109 -3.83 5.20 6.35
CA PHE A 109 -4.02 6.63 6.42
C PHE A 109 -4.95 7.00 7.59
N PRO A 110 -4.71 8.16 8.22
CA PRO A 110 -5.65 8.74 9.17
C PRO A 110 -7.05 8.84 8.55
N LYS A 111 -8.08 8.56 9.35
CA LYS A 111 -9.49 8.59 8.91
C LYS A 111 -9.92 9.94 8.31
N ASP A 112 -9.21 11.02 8.62
CA ASP A 112 -9.49 12.37 8.15
C ASP A 112 -8.65 12.80 6.93
N PHE A 113 -7.80 11.92 6.38
CA PHE A 113 -6.99 12.18 5.17
C PHE A 113 -7.82 12.79 4.03
N GLU A 114 -9.05 12.32 3.88
CA GLU A 114 -9.94 12.66 2.77
C GLU A 114 -10.60 14.03 2.88
N GLY A 115 -10.79 14.53 4.10
CA GLY A 115 -11.38 15.85 4.33
C GLY A 115 -10.41 17.00 4.09
N ARG A 116 -9.14 16.69 3.81
CA ARG A 116 -8.05 17.66 3.68
C ARG A 116 -7.74 18.05 2.23
N VAL A 117 -8.35 17.38 1.25
CA VAL A 117 -8.10 17.58 -0.18
C VAL A 117 -9.42 17.63 -0.95
N ASP A 118 -9.41 18.25 -2.14
CA ASP A 118 -10.57 18.27 -3.01
C ASP A 118 -10.88 16.87 -3.59
N ALA A 119 -12.12 16.68 -4.06
CA ALA A 119 -12.61 15.40 -4.52
C ALA A 119 -11.81 14.78 -5.68
N LYS A 120 -11.25 15.62 -6.57
CA LYS A 120 -10.46 15.14 -7.71
C LYS A 120 -9.12 14.61 -7.23
N THR A 121 -8.43 15.40 -6.41
CA THR A 121 -7.15 15.00 -5.80
C THR A 121 -7.30 13.72 -4.96
N ASN A 122 -8.42 13.59 -4.23
CA ASN A 122 -8.70 12.40 -3.44
C ASN A 122 -8.85 11.15 -4.33
N LEU A 123 -9.64 11.24 -5.40
CA LEU A 123 -9.78 10.13 -6.35
C LEU A 123 -8.46 9.77 -7.05
N GLU A 124 -7.65 10.76 -7.42
CA GLU A 124 -6.31 10.54 -7.98
C GLU A 124 -5.41 9.80 -6.98
N ALA A 125 -5.48 10.14 -5.69
CA ALA A 125 -4.75 9.46 -4.64
C ALA A 125 -5.14 7.99 -4.49
N HIS A 126 -6.44 7.70 -4.49
CA HIS A 126 -6.93 6.32 -4.44
C HIS A 126 -6.53 5.50 -5.67
N ASN A 127 -6.54 6.10 -6.86
CA ASN A 127 -6.04 5.44 -8.07
C ASN A 127 -4.54 5.15 -7.97
N LYS A 128 -3.75 6.07 -7.41
CA LYS A 128 -2.30 5.87 -7.22
C LYS A 128 -2.00 4.81 -6.15
N MET A 129 -2.77 4.78 -5.07
CA MET A 129 -2.72 3.70 -4.06
C MET A 129 -2.92 2.34 -4.73
N LEU A 130 -3.94 2.20 -5.58
CA LEU A 130 -4.22 0.95 -6.29
C LEU A 130 -3.08 0.52 -7.22
N GLU A 131 -2.41 1.46 -7.88
CA GLU A 131 -1.24 1.17 -8.70
C GLU A 131 -0.12 0.53 -7.87
N TYR A 132 0.14 1.08 -6.69
CA TYR A 132 1.18 0.58 -5.79
C TYR A 132 0.82 -0.71 -5.08
N GLU A 133 -0.42 -0.85 -4.66
CA GLU A 133 -0.94 -2.10 -4.14
C GLU A 133 -0.79 -3.20 -5.18
N ARG A 134 -1.17 -2.95 -6.44
CA ARG A 134 -0.98 -3.89 -7.55
C ARG A 134 0.49 -4.29 -7.71
N LEU A 135 1.42 -3.34 -7.70
CA LEU A 135 2.85 -3.61 -7.83
C LEU A 135 3.36 -4.49 -6.68
N GLY A 136 2.99 -4.18 -5.44
CA GLY A 136 3.39 -5.00 -4.32
C GLY A 136 2.70 -6.35 -4.30
N HIS A 137 1.47 -6.49 -4.80
CA HIS A 137 0.85 -7.82 -4.94
C HIS A 137 1.62 -8.69 -5.93
N THR A 138 2.05 -8.12 -7.06
CA THR A 138 2.91 -8.82 -8.02
C THR A 138 4.25 -9.21 -7.39
N GLN A 139 4.90 -8.31 -6.64
CA GLN A 139 6.15 -8.64 -5.94
C GLN A 139 5.95 -9.67 -4.83
N LEU A 140 4.85 -9.60 -4.09
CA LEU A 140 4.51 -10.57 -3.05
C LEU A 140 4.32 -11.96 -3.66
N MET A 141 3.67 -12.07 -4.82
CA MET A 141 3.51 -13.34 -5.53
C MET A 141 4.88 -13.92 -5.98
N ASP A 142 5.78 -13.07 -6.48
CA ASP A 142 7.14 -13.47 -6.84
C ASP A 142 7.94 -13.94 -5.61
N TYR A 143 7.93 -13.15 -4.53
CA TYR A 143 8.58 -13.52 -3.28
C TYR A 143 7.97 -14.75 -2.63
N THR A 144 6.66 -14.93 -2.71
CA THR A 144 5.99 -16.14 -2.21
C THR A 144 6.46 -17.38 -2.97
N THR A 145 6.69 -17.26 -4.28
CA THR A 145 7.20 -18.38 -5.10
C THR A 145 8.63 -18.75 -4.72
N ARG A 146 9.46 -17.78 -4.35
CA ARG A 146 10.89 -17.98 -4.07
C ARG A 146 11.18 -18.30 -2.60
N PHE A 147 10.50 -17.60 -1.70
CA PHE A 147 10.75 -17.65 -0.27
C PHE A 147 9.68 -18.40 0.48
N GLY A 148 8.47 -18.58 -0.06
CA GLY A 148 7.31 -19.03 0.70
C GLY A 148 6.51 -17.82 1.25
N TYR A 149 5.29 -18.08 1.70
CA TYR A 149 4.40 -17.01 2.18
C TYR A 149 4.77 -16.62 3.62
N HIS A 150 5.17 -15.36 3.86
CA HIS A 150 5.51 -14.87 5.19
C HIS A 150 5.06 -13.42 5.40
N HIS A 151 4.59 -13.11 6.61
CA HIS A 151 4.05 -11.80 6.97
C HIS A 151 5.07 -10.66 6.86
N ILE A 152 6.35 -10.91 7.16
CA ILE A 152 7.45 -9.92 7.01
C ILE A 152 7.51 -9.34 5.59
N PHE A 153 7.49 -10.18 4.56
CA PHE A 153 7.61 -9.71 3.18
C PHE A 153 6.43 -8.81 2.80
N ARG A 154 5.24 -9.17 3.28
CA ARG A 154 4.03 -8.38 3.09
C ARG A 154 4.10 -7.04 3.83
N GLY A 155 4.52 -7.05 5.09
CA GLY A 155 4.73 -5.83 5.89
C GLY A 155 5.71 -4.88 5.21
N GLY A 156 6.88 -5.39 4.81
CA GLY A 156 7.92 -4.59 4.15
C GLY A 156 7.48 -4.01 2.80
N LEU A 157 6.78 -4.78 1.96
CA LEU A 157 6.22 -4.27 0.71
C LEU A 157 5.20 -3.17 0.96
N ARG A 158 4.30 -3.38 1.93
CA ARG A 158 3.29 -2.40 2.31
C ARG A 158 3.92 -1.08 2.77
N GLU A 159 4.94 -1.13 3.62
CA GLU A 159 5.68 0.04 4.10
C GLU A 159 6.44 0.77 2.99
N TYR A 160 7.14 0.03 2.13
CA TYR A 160 7.84 0.59 0.97
C TYR A 160 6.88 1.36 0.05
N TYR A 161 5.75 0.76 -0.29
CA TYR A 161 4.77 1.37 -1.19
C TYR A 161 3.99 2.53 -0.56
N LEU A 162 3.69 2.46 0.75
CA LEU A 162 3.13 3.59 1.50
C LEU A 162 4.10 4.78 1.49
N THR A 163 5.38 4.53 1.77
CA THR A 163 6.43 5.55 1.75
C THR A 163 6.53 6.20 0.38
N LYS A 164 6.53 5.40 -0.69
CA LYS A 164 6.57 5.89 -2.07
C LYS A 164 5.35 6.75 -2.42
N LEU A 165 4.15 6.32 -2.05
CA LEU A 165 2.92 7.07 -2.30
C LEU A 165 2.92 8.41 -1.56
N ILE A 166 3.26 8.40 -0.26
CA ILE A 166 3.38 9.64 0.53
C ILE A 166 4.35 10.57 -0.15
N ALA A 167 5.51 10.08 -0.56
CA ALA A 167 6.55 10.91 -1.19
C ALA A 167 6.16 11.50 -2.55
N GLU A 168 5.26 10.85 -3.29
CA GLU A 168 4.73 11.36 -4.56
C GLU A 168 3.57 12.35 -4.40
N HIS A 169 2.79 12.23 -3.33
CA HIS A 169 1.62 13.09 -3.09
C HIS A 169 1.92 14.23 -2.13
N TYR A 170 2.61 13.93 -1.04
CA TYR A 170 3.35 14.90 -0.26
C TYR A 170 4.73 15.03 -0.90
N ASN A 171 4.86 15.97 -1.84
CA ASN A 171 6.14 16.67 -1.99
C ASN A 171 6.56 17.04 -0.56
N PHE A 172 7.56 16.36 0.00
CA PHE A 172 7.97 16.42 1.42
C PHE A 172 8.34 17.83 1.90
N LEU A 173 8.33 18.80 1.00
CA LEU A 173 8.68 20.18 1.22
C LEU A 173 7.48 21.03 0.83
N ARG A 174 7.13 22.00 1.68
CA ARG A 174 6.33 23.16 1.25
C ARG A 174 6.91 23.70 -0.05
N VAL A 175 6.06 24.25 -0.93
CA VAL A 175 6.47 24.79 -2.24
C VAL A 175 7.68 25.74 -2.08
N ASP A 176 8.89 25.23 -2.34
CA ASP A 176 10.12 26.01 -2.29
C ASP A 176 10.25 26.81 -3.59
N HIS A 177 10.38 28.13 -3.46
CA HIS A 177 10.45 29.09 -4.57
C HIS A 177 11.77 29.00 -5.36
N ARG A 178 12.77 28.25 -4.89
CA ARG A 178 14.14 28.22 -5.46
C ARG A 178 14.29 27.45 -6.78
N SER A 179 13.33 26.59 -7.16
CA SER A 179 13.06 26.04 -8.52
C SER A 179 12.50 24.61 -8.47
N PRO A 180 11.79 24.14 -9.51
CA PRO A 180 11.40 22.74 -9.68
C PRO A 180 12.58 21.75 -9.74
N GLU A 181 13.72 22.15 -10.29
CA GLU A 181 14.90 21.30 -10.46
C GLU A 181 15.62 21.03 -9.14
N TRP A 182 15.76 22.06 -8.31
CA TRP A 182 16.29 21.92 -6.95
C TRP A 182 15.42 20.94 -6.13
N ARG A 183 14.09 21.05 -6.25
CA ARG A 183 13.15 20.13 -5.58
C ARG A 183 13.34 18.67 -6.00
N ARG A 184 13.40 18.38 -7.31
CA ARG A 184 13.66 17.01 -7.79
C ARG A 184 14.99 16.45 -7.30
N ARG A 185 16.03 17.29 -7.25
CA ARG A 185 17.36 16.87 -6.77
C ARG A 185 17.33 16.53 -5.29
N THR A 186 16.71 17.36 -4.47
CA THR A 186 16.56 17.13 -3.03
C THR A 186 15.71 15.89 -2.76
N GLN A 187 14.60 15.73 -3.49
CA GLN A 187 13.74 14.55 -3.38
C GLN A 187 14.46 13.26 -3.76
N LYS A 188 15.27 13.26 -4.83
CA LYS A 188 16.12 12.12 -5.21
C LYS A 188 17.10 11.74 -4.10
N ILE A 189 17.68 12.72 -3.41
CA ILE A 189 18.60 12.47 -2.28
C ILE A 189 17.86 11.80 -1.12
N PHE A 190 16.64 12.23 -0.81
CA PHE A 190 15.82 11.58 0.22
C PHE A 190 15.39 10.16 -0.17
N TYR A 191 15.01 9.93 -1.43
CA TYR A 191 14.72 8.58 -1.92
C TYR A 191 15.94 7.67 -1.88
N ASP A 192 17.07 8.14 -2.41
CA ASP A 192 18.33 7.38 -2.38
C ASP A 192 18.76 7.06 -0.93
N LEU A 193 18.35 7.88 0.05
CA LEU A 193 18.62 7.65 1.45
C LEU A 193 17.64 6.65 2.08
N LEU A 194 16.33 6.79 1.85
CA LEU A 194 15.29 5.87 2.34
C LEU A 194 15.48 4.46 1.76
N ASP A 195 15.88 4.35 0.49
CA ASP A 195 16.20 3.09 -0.17
C ASP A 195 17.44 2.41 0.45
N LYS A 196 18.40 3.20 0.95
CA LYS A 196 19.65 2.69 1.55
C LYS A 196 19.54 2.44 3.04
N GLN A 197 18.71 3.20 3.74
CA GLN A 197 18.50 3.15 5.18
C GLN A 197 17.03 3.46 5.50
N PRO A 198 16.15 2.44 5.46
CA PRO A 198 14.71 2.63 5.69
C PRO A 198 14.36 2.95 7.15
N ASN A 199 15.25 2.61 8.11
CA ASN A 199 15.01 2.72 9.55
C ASN A 199 15.74 3.91 10.19
N LEU A 200 15.72 5.08 9.55
CA LEU A 200 16.36 6.27 10.11
C LEU A 200 15.68 6.71 11.40
N SER A 201 16.47 6.88 12.46
CA SER A 201 15.99 7.52 13.68
C SER A 201 15.60 8.97 13.41
N LEU A 202 14.75 9.52 14.28
CA LEU A 202 14.31 10.91 14.20
C LEU A 202 15.50 11.90 14.19
N GLU A 203 16.62 11.57 14.83
CA GLU A 203 17.83 12.40 14.83
C GLU A 203 18.59 12.36 13.51
N GLU A 204 18.73 11.17 12.91
CA GLU A 204 19.38 10.99 11.61
C GLU A 204 18.58 11.66 10.50
N LEU A 205 17.25 11.54 10.55
CA LEU A 205 16.35 12.23 9.63
C LEU A 205 16.50 13.76 9.75
N ARG A 206 16.60 14.29 10.97
CA ARG A 206 16.85 15.73 11.21
C ARG A 206 18.20 16.20 10.66
N PHE A 207 19.24 15.37 10.75
CA PHE A 207 20.55 15.70 10.19
C PHE A 207 20.51 15.80 8.66
N VAL A 208 19.82 14.87 8.00
CA VAL A 208 19.64 14.84 6.54
C VAL A 208 18.82 16.05 6.05
N ILE A 209 17.76 16.39 6.77
CA ILE A 209 16.92 17.56 6.44
C ILE A 209 17.74 18.87 6.56
N ARG A 210 18.63 18.96 7.55
CA ARG A 210 19.53 20.12 7.70
C ARG A 210 20.59 20.16 6.60
N SER A 211 21.18 19.03 6.23
CA SER A 211 22.24 18.96 5.21
C SER A 211 21.72 19.27 3.80
N THR A 212 20.44 18.99 3.53
CA THR A 212 19.77 19.33 2.26
C THR A 212 19.31 20.79 2.17
N ARG A 213 19.51 21.61 3.22
CA ARG A 213 19.10 23.02 3.30
C ARG A 213 17.59 23.25 3.07
N ALA A 214 16.76 22.28 3.46
CA ALA A 214 15.30 22.40 3.51
C ALA A 214 14.85 23.43 4.56
N TYR A 215 13.59 23.91 4.50
CA TYR A 215 13.12 24.95 5.42
C TYR A 215 13.03 24.41 6.86
N PRO A 216 13.49 25.17 7.88
CA PRO A 216 13.48 24.73 9.27
C PRO A 216 12.10 24.35 9.83
N TYR A 217 11.02 24.86 9.24
CA TYR A 217 9.64 24.58 9.65
C TYR A 217 9.13 23.20 9.20
N ASP A 218 9.76 22.54 8.23
CA ASP A 218 9.37 21.19 7.78
C ASP A 218 9.65 20.11 8.85
N ILE A 219 10.55 20.42 9.81
CA ILE A 219 10.81 19.63 11.02
C ILE A 219 9.56 19.50 11.92
N LEU A 220 8.64 20.48 11.87
CA LEU A 220 7.48 20.53 12.76
C LEU A 220 6.34 19.60 12.33
N LEU A 221 6.40 19.03 11.11
CA LEU A 221 5.43 18.03 10.63
C LEU A 221 5.64 16.64 11.25
N PHE A 222 6.81 16.39 11.84
CA PHE A 222 7.17 15.12 12.49
C PHE A 222 7.15 15.20 14.02
N ARG A 223 6.41 16.18 14.59
CA ARG A 223 6.23 16.24 16.04
C ARG A 223 5.27 15.14 16.48
N GLU A 224 5.76 14.24 17.32
CA GLU A 224 4.93 13.40 18.18
C GLU A 224 4.02 14.29 19.03
N SER A 225 2.72 14.01 18.98
CA SER A 225 1.83 14.35 20.09
C SER A 225 2.25 13.49 21.28
N LYS A 226 2.43 14.13 22.43
CA LYS A 226 2.78 13.52 23.71
C LYS A 226 1.96 12.27 24.03
#